data_AF-A0A0T6AVT2-F1
#
_entry.id   AF-A0A0T6AVT2-F1
#
_cell.length_a   1.000
_cell.length_b   1.000
_cell.length_c   1.000
_cell.angle_alpha   90.00
_cell.angle_beta   90.00
_cell.angle_gamma   90.00
#
_symmetry.space_group_name_H-M   'P 1'
#
loop_
_entity.id
_entity.type
_entity.pdbx_description
1 polymer ?
#
loop_
_entity_poly.entity_id
_entity_poly.type
_entity_poly.pdbx_seq_one_letter_code
_entity_poly.pdbx_strand_id
1 'polypeptide(L)'
;MIDHPELAKAQAELARGWIYYALRLFDASKAKDIDRICNEIFQDESSSSDSCEEHKQDVEEEESVLDAKLQFKFAGQDVRVEDVPATFIKSLEQAKALFYYTNTWLKRARLYYTLRDHPFMYVSCVLDLSELYRYLAFYETDLDAQYNVQKRRADALETLSGILKEVRPQCYIAVSVELLRELAEVQIELMGLNLKRIYKTQADTTGNPENIKRRVDAVSTIQTKLEKFGNMLGHGSFDEPESSQEGSGNPHDSIMEDGNTTSD
;
A
#
# COMPACT_ATOMS: atom_id res chain seq x y z
N MET A 1 -16.07 20.98 23.79
CA MET A 1 -15.02 21.94 24.13
C MET A 1 -13.89 21.12 24.73
N ILE A 2 -12.65 21.23 24.23
CA ILE A 2 -11.53 20.50 24.83
C ILE A 2 -11.11 21.32 26.05
N ASP A 3 -11.38 20.82 27.25
CA ASP A 3 -11.24 21.60 28.49
C ASP A 3 -9.78 21.98 28.79
N HIS A 4 -8.80 21.33 28.16
CA HIS A 4 -7.37 21.69 28.22
C HIS A 4 -6.64 21.42 26.88
N PRO A 5 -6.40 22.45 26.03
CA PRO A 5 -5.82 22.27 24.69
C PRO A 5 -4.38 21.72 24.72
N GLU A 6 -3.56 22.17 25.68
CA GLU A 6 -2.19 21.68 25.89
C GLU A 6 -2.17 20.19 26.24
N LEU A 7 -3.14 19.74 27.05
CA LEU A 7 -3.24 18.33 27.41
C LEU A 7 -3.66 17.47 26.20
N ALA A 8 -4.59 17.96 25.38
CA ALA A 8 -5.00 17.25 24.17
C ALA A 8 -3.86 17.15 23.15
N LYS A 9 -3.06 18.21 23.01
CA LYS A 9 -1.84 18.21 22.21
C LYS A 9 -0.84 17.18 22.73
N ALA A 10 -0.53 17.20 24.03
CA ALA A 10 0.39 16.25 24.65
C ALA A 10 -0.07 14.79 24.47
N GLN A 11 -1.37 14.51 24.59
CA GLN A 11 -1.92 13.18 24.33
C GLN A 11 -1.78 12.76 22.86
N ALA A 12 -1.94 13.69 21.92
CA ALA A 12 -1.75 13.43 20.49
C ALA A 12 -0.29 13.17 20.14
N GLU A 13 0.65 13.91 20.76
CA GLU A 13 2.09 13.70 20.61
C GLU A 13 2.54 12.36 21.20
N LEU A 14 2.01 11.99 22.37
CA LEU A 14 2.25 10.65 22.94
C LEU A 14 1.73 9.55 22.00
N ALA A 15 0.54 9.72 21.43
CA ALA A 15 0.00 8.78 20.44
C ALA A 15 0.91 8.66 19.21
N ARG A 16 1.47 9.77 18.71
CA ARG A 16 2.46 9.76 17.63
C ARG A 16 3.73 8.99 18.00
N GLY A 17 4.20 9.12 19.25
CA GLY A 17 5.34 8.37 19.76
C GLY A 17 5.11 6.85 19.67
N TRP A 18 3.94 6.37 20.10
CA TRP A 18 3.57 4.96 20.00
C TRP A 18 3.45 4.47 18.55
N ILE A 19 2.87 5.30 17.67
CA ILE A 19 2.77 4.98 16.24
C ILE A 19 4.16 4.85 15.62
N TYR A 20 5.05 5.80 15.90
CA TYR A 20 6.42 5.78 15.41
C TYR A 20 7.18 4.54 15.91
N TYR A 21 7.05 4.22 17.20
CA TYR A 21 7.65 3.03 17.78
C TYR A 21 7.19 1.75 17.07
N ALA A 22 5.88 1.58 16.89
CA ALA A 22 5.33 0.40 16.23
C ALA A 22 5.79 0.27 14.78
N LEU A 23 5.80 1.39 14.02
CA LEU A 23 6.32 1.40 12.65
C LEU A 23 7.79 1.00 12.60
N ARG A 24 8.62 1.51 13.52
CA ARG A 24 10.04 1.14 13.60
C ARG A 24 10.25 -0.32 13.95
N LEU A 25 9.41 -0.88 14.83
CA LEU A 25 9.45 -2.29 15.17
C LEU A 25 9.06 -3.18 13.97
N PHE A 26 8.02 -2.81 13.23
CA PHE A 26 7.67 -3.47 11.98
C PHE A 26 8.80 -3.42 10.95
N ASP A 27 9.41 -2.25 10.76
CA ASP A 27 10.49 -2.03 9.81
C ASP A 27 11.70 -2.92 10.12
N ALA A 28 12.15 -2.91 11.38
CA ALA A 28 13.29 -3.69 11.82
C ALA A 28 13.02 -5.21 11.78
N SER A 29 11.79 -5.63 12.11
CA SER A 29 11.39 -7.05 12.02
C SER A 29 11.36 -7.53 10.58
N LYS A 30 10.75 -6.74 9.69
CA LYS A 30 10.68 -7.03 8.25
C LYS A 30 12.08 -7.10 7.62
N ALA A 31 12.96 -6.16 7.94
CA ALA A 31 14.33 -6.18 7.44
C ALA A 31 15.06 -7.47 7.82
N LYS A 32 14.96 -7.88 9.09
CA LYS A 32 15.54 -9.14 9.58
C LYS A 32 14.96 -10.38 8.89
N ASP A 33 13.65 -10.41 8.66
CA ASP A 33 12.99 -11.51 7.94
C ASP A 33 13.46 -11.58 6.47
N ILE A 34 13.60 -10.44 5.80
CA ILE A 34 14.11 -10.35 4.43
C ILE A 34 15.56 -10.84 4.38
N ASP A 35 16.42 -10.39 5.30
CA ASP A 35 17.82 -10.82 5.36
C ASP A 35 17.92 -12.35 5.53
N ARG A 36 17.09 -12.94 6.41
CA ARG A 36 17.02 -14.40 6.57
C ARG A 36 16.61 -15.09 5.27
N ILE A 37 15.53 -14.65 4.64
CA ILE A 37 15.01 -15.24 3.40
C ILE A 37 16.04 -15.13 2.27
N CYS A 38 16.70 -13.98 2.13
CA CYS A 38 17.75 -13.80 1.13
C CYS A 38 18.92 -14.77 1.37
N ASN A 39 19.39 -14.90 2.61
CA ASN A 39 20.48 -15.82 2.94
C ASN A 39 20.10 -17.28 2.63
N GLU A 40 18.86 -17.69 2.92
CA GLU A 40 18.36 -19.03 2.58
C GLU A 40 18.36 -19.27 1.06
N ILE A 41 17.87 -18.31 0.27
CA ILE A 41 17.79 -18.45 -1.20
C ILE A 41 19.19 -18.52 -1.85
N PHE A 42 20.15 -17.71 -1.39
CA PHE A 42 21.48 -17.62 -2.01
C PHE A 42 22.49 -18.65 -1.49
N GLN A 43 22.23 -19.29 -0.35
CA GLN A 43 23.07 -20.40 0.14
C GLN A 43 22.86 -21.71 -0.62
N ASP A 44 21.65 -21.96 -1.15
CA ASP A 44 21.32 -23.18 -1.91
C ASP A 44 21.98 -23.24 -3.31
N GLU A 45 22.46 -22.13 -3.88
CA GLU A 45 23.20 -22.13 -5.15
C GLU A 45 24.74 -22.27 -4.99
N SER A 46 25.24 -22.22 -3.76
CA SER A 46 26.69 -22.12 -3.47
C SER A 46 27.32 -23.42 -2.95
N SER A 47 26.61 -24.55 -2.95
CA SER A 47 27.19 -25.85 -2.61
C SER A 47 27.90 -26.52 -3.79
N SER A 48 28.81 -25.80 -4.42
CA SER A 48 30.02 -26.37 -5.03
C SER A 48 31.20 -25.42 -4.83
N SER A 49 32.01 -25.70 -3.81
CA SER A 49 33.26 -25.01 -3.43
C SER A 49 32.99 -23.63 -2.79
N ASP A 50 33.44 -23.30 -1.58
CA ASP A 50 34.71 -23.59 -0.93
C ASP A 50 34.55 -23.32 0.58
N SER A 51 35.37 -23.98 1.39
CA SER A 51 35.35 -23.92 2.85
C SER A 51 35.75 -22.55 3.42
N CYS A 52 34.83 -21.91 4.15
CA CYS A 52 35.16 -20.85 5.12
C CYS A 52 34.34 -21.08 6.39
N GLU A 53 34.93 -21.80 7.35
CA GLU A 53 34.44 -21.86 8.72
C GLU A 53 34.58 -20.47 9.36
N GLU A 54 33.46 -19.76 9.50
CA GLU A 54 33.37 -18.65 10.45
C GLU A 54 32.49 -19.07 11.63
N HIS A 55 33.17 -19.35 12.75
CA HIS A 55 32.58 -19.40 14.08
C HIS A 55 31.72 -18.16 14.33
N LYS A 56 30.40 -18.31 14.36
CA LYS A 56 29.50 -17.42 15.10
C LYS A 56 28.87 -18.20 16.25
N GLN A 57 29.54 -18.05 17.37
CA GLN A 57 29.14 -18.41 18.71
C GLN A 57 27.67 -18.06 18.98
N ASP A 58 27.01 -19.01 19.63
CA ASP A 58 25.69 -18.91 20.24
C ASP A 58 25.51 -17.60 21.02
N VAL A 59 24.50 -16.81 20.65
CA VAL A 59 23.97 -15.69 21.46
C VAL A 59 22.49 -15.94 21.76
N GLU A 60 22.07 -17.20 21.84
CA GLU A 60 20.66 -17.56 22.12
C GLU A 60 20.35 -17.75 23.61
N GLU A 61 21.32 -17.62 24.53
CA GLU A 61 21.08 -17.88 25.96
C GLU A 61 20.95 -16.65 26.87
N GLU A 62 21.25 -15.42 26.42
CA GLU A 62 21.26 -14.25 27.33
C GLU A 62 19.97 -13.40 27.36
N GLU A 63 19.05 -13.52 26.41
CA GLU A 63 17.79 -12.73 26.43
C GLU A 63 16.78 -13.23 27.49
N SER A 64 16.85 -14.48 27.93
CA SER A 64 15.87 -15.04 28.87
C SER A 64 16.07 -14.64 30.34
N VAL A 65 17.23 -14.06 30.69
CA VAL A 65 17.60 -13.77 32.10
C VAL A 65 17.35 -12.30 32.47
N LEU A 66 17.21 -11.41 31.48
CA LEU A 66 17.01 -9.96 31.72
C LEU A 66 15.53 -9.59 31.97
N ASP A 67 14.59 -10.37 31.41
CA ASP A 67 13.16 -10.06 31.50
C ASP A 67 12.55 -10.31 32.89
N ALA A 68 13.15 -11.23 33.66
CA ALA A 68 12.67 -11.56 35.00
C ALA A 68 13.10 -10.56 36.10
N LYS A 69 14.04 -9.64 35.82
CA LYS A 69 14.72 -8.85 36.87
C LYS A 69 14.58 -7.33 36.79
N LEU A 70 13.90 -6.80 35.78
CA LEU A 70 13.65 -5.35 35.64
C LEU A 70 12.16 -5.01 35.73
N GLN A 71 11.46 -5.55 36.74
CA GLN A 71 10.22 -4.92 37.21
C GLN A 71 10.57 -3.61 37.93
N PHE A 72 10.77 -2.53 37.18
CA PHE A 72 10.79 -1.18 37.72
C PHE A 72 9.41 -0.83 38.26
N LYS A 73 9.13 -1.22 39.51
CA LYS A 73 7.92 -0.80 40.23
C LYS A 73 8.20 0.55 40.87
N PHE A 74 7.70 1.62 40.26
CA PHE A 74 7.61 2.92 40.92
C PHE A 74 6.52 2.84 42.01
N ALA A 75 6.92 2.98 43.27
CA ALA A 75 5.97 2.96 44.38
C ALA A 75 4.95 4.10 44.21
N GLY A 76 3.66 3.74 44.08
CA GLY A 76 2.56 4.70 43.90
C GLY A 76 2.12 4.94 42.45
N GLN A 77 2.76 4.31 41.46
CA GLN A 77 2.37 4.42 40.06
C GLN A 77 2.42 3.03 39.42
N ASP A 78 1.28 2.33 39.45
CA ASP A 78 1.05 1.14 38.61
C ASP A 78 1.01 1.61 37.14
N VAL A 79 2.17 1.89 36.57
CA VAL A 79 2.31 2.00 35.12
C VAL A 79 2.18 0.57 34.60
N ARG A 80 0.94 0.18 34.28
CA ARG A 80 0.73 -0.95 33.37
C ARG A 80 1.39 -0.55 32.06
N VAL A 81 2.59 -1.08 31.82
CA VAL A 81 3.20 -1.00 30.50
C VAL A 81 2.19 -1.64 29.58
N GLU A 82 1.61 -0.84 28.68
CA GLU A 82 0.68 -1.36 27.69
C GLU A 82 1.41 -2.47 26.92
N ASP A 83 0.68 -3.54 26.55
CA ASP A 83 1.20 -4.78 25.96
C ASP A 83 1.77 -4.58 24.54
N VAL A 84 2.72 -3.65 24.39
CA VAL A 84 3.44 -3.40 23.15
C VAL A 84 4.64 -4.32 23.15
N PRO A 85 4.73 -5.26 22.19
CA PRO A 85 5.86 -6.17 22.12
C PRO A 85 7.16 -5.39 22.01
N ALA A 86 8.13 -5.67 22.88
CA ALA A 86 9.49 -5.15 22.77
C ALA A 86 10.40 -6.07 21.93
N THR A 87 9.83 -7.14 21.36
CA THR A 87 10.52 -8.17 20.59
C THR A 87 10.17 -8.09 19.12
N PHE A 88 11.10 -8.52 18.25
CA PHE A 88 10.83 -8.65 16.82
C PHE A 88 9.59 -9.49 16.53
N ILE A 89 8.87 -9.11 15.49
CA ILE A 89 7.67 -9.79 15.01
C ILE A 89 8.09 -11.05 14.26
N LYS A 90 7.64 -12.21 14.73
CA LYS A 90 7.96 -13.52 14.15
C LYS A 90 6.75 -14.21 13.52
N SER A 91 5.54 -13.71 13.77
CA SER A 91 4.29 -14.34 13.33
C SER A 91 3.23 -13.32 12.91
N LEU A 92 2.30 -13.78 12.08
CA LEU A 92 1.13 -13.02 11.66
C LEU A 92 0.24 -12.58 12.84
N GLU A 93 0.15 -13.39 13.90
CA GLU A 93 -0.64 -13.05 15.09
C GLU A 93 -0.03 -11.86 15.83
N GLN A 94 1.30 -11.85 16.00
CA GLN A 94 2.03 -10.71 16.58
C GLN A 94 1.88 -9.46 15.71
N ALA A 95 1.97 -9.59 14.38
CA ALA A 95 1.75 -8.49 13.45
C ALA A 95 0.32 -7.92 13.59
N LYS A 96 -0.70 -8.78 13.69
CA LYS A 96 -2.11 -8.38 13.87
C LYS A 96 -2.33 -7.68 15.21
N ALA A 97 -1.75 -8.20 16.29
CA ALA A 97 -1.84 -7.60 17.62
C ALA A 97 -1.23 -6.19 17.63
N LEU A 98 0.00 -6.03 17.11
CA LEU A 98 0.65 -4.73 17.02
C LEU A 98 -0.09 -3.77 16.09
N PHE A 99 -0.60 -4.26 14.95
CA PHE A 99 -1.43 -3.47 14.04
C PHE A 99 -2.67 -2.93 14.75
N TYR A 100 -3.42 -3.79 15.46
CA TYR A 100 -4.62 -3.37 16.18
C TYR A 100 -4.30 -2.32 17.23
N TYR A 101 -3.27 -2.59 18.03
CA TYR A 101 -2.79 -1.67 19.06
C TYR A 101 -2.43 -0.30 18.46
N THR A 102 -1.61 -0.27 17.41
CA THR A 102 -1.18 0.97 16.76
C THR A 102 -2.36 1.72 16.13
N ASN A 103 -3.33 1.00 15.57
CA ASN A 103 -4.54 1.59 15.01
C ASN A 103 -5.40 2.28 16.10
N THR A 104 -5.38 1.82 17.35
CA THR A 104 -6.05 2.55 18.45
C THR A 104 -5.38 3.91 18.72
N TRP A 105 -4.04 3.97 18.69
CA TRP A 105 -3.29 5.21 18.81
C TRP A 105 -3.48 6.14 17.63
N LEU A 106 -3.57 5.62 16.41
CA LEU A 106 -3.93 6.41 15.22
C LEU A 106 -5.29 7.06 15.36
N LYS A 107 -6.30 6.32 15.83
CA LYS A 107 -7.63 6.88 16.11
C LYS A 107 -7.55 7.99 17.16
N ARG A 108 -6.77 7.78 18.23
CA ARG A 108 -6.57 8.77 19.28
C ARG A 108 -5.86 10.04 18.78
N ALA A 109 -4.79 9.90 17.99
CA ALA A 109 -4.09 11.03 17.38
C ALA A 109 -5.01 11.84 16.46
N ARG A 110 -5.86 11.17 15.68
CA ARG A 110 -6.82 11.81 14.75
C ARG A 110 -7.97 12.56 15.44
N LEU A 111 -8.21 12.35 16.74
CA LEU A 111 -9.15 13.18 17.50
C LEU A 111 -8.65 14.62 17.66
N TYR A 112 -7.32 14.82 17.68
CA TYR A 112 -6.68 16.13 17.80
C TYR A 112 -6.18 16.65 16.45
N TYR A 113 -5.48 15.81 15.68
CA TYR A 113 -4.99 16.18 14.35
C TYR A 113 -6.10 16.08 13.32
N THR A 114 -7.02 17.03 13.32
CA THR A 114 -8.11 17.10 12.34
C THR A 114 -7.64 17.71 11.03
N LEU A 115 -8.34 17.41 9.92
CA LEU A 115 -8.07 18.05 8.63
C LEU A 115 -8.29 19.57 8.65
N ARG A 116 -9.11 20.06 9.59
CA ARG A 116 -9.39 21.49 9.75
C ARG A 116 -8.21 22.19 10.39
N ASP A 117 -7.76 21.69 11.54
CA ASP A 117 -6.83 22.43 12.40
C ASP A 117 -5.38 22.04 12.11
N HIS A 118 -5.13 20.79 11.74
CA HIS A 118 -3.80 20.22 11.54
C HIS A 118 -3.73 19.36 10.27
N PRO A 119 -3.94 19.95 9.07
CA PRO A 119 -4.09 19.19 7.82
C PRO A 119 -2.88 18.30 7.51
N PHE A 120 -1.65 18.79 7.68
CA PHE A 120 -0.45 18.00 7.43
C PHE A 120 -0.31 16.83 8.40
N MET A 121 -0.59 17.04 9.69
CA MET A 121 -0.53 15.95 10.67
C MET A 121 -1.64 14.91 10.44
N TYR A 122 -2.82 15.35 9.99
CA TYR A 122 -3.89 14.44 9.58
C TYR A 122 -3.43 13.56 8.39
N VAL A 123 -2.81 14.16 7.37
CA VAL A 123 -2.22 13.43 6.23
C VAL A 123 -1.19 12.43 6.72
N SER A 124 -0.24 12.84 7.57
CA SER A 124 0.78 11.94 8.13
C SER A 124 0.15 10.76 8.88
N CYS A 125 -0.93 10.96 9.64
CA CYS A 125 -1.62 9.84 10.30
C CYS A 125 -2.25 8.85 9.31
N VAL A 126 -2.74 9.33 8.16
CA VAL A 126 -3.30 8.43 7.13
C VAL A 126 -2.18 7.71 6.37
N LEU A 127 -1.04 8.35 6.14
CA LEU A 127 0.14 7.72 5.55
C LEU A 127 0.74 6.66 6.50
N ASP A 128 0.81 6.93 7.79
CA ASP A 128 1.20 5.92 8.78
C ASP A 128 0.25 4.72 8.79
N LEU A 129 -1.06 4.94 8.60
CA LEU A 129 -2.03 3.86 8.46
C LEU A 129 -1.80 3.05 7.17
N SER A 130 -1.48 3.72 6.05
CA SER A 130 -1.08 3.05 4.80
C SER A 130 0.12 2.13 5.03
N GLU A 131 1.12 2.64 5.75
CA GLU A 131 2.34 1.91 6.06
C GLU A 131 2.08 0.69 6.97
N LEU A 132 1.20 0.84 7.97
CA LEU A 132 0.76 -0.29 8.79
C LEU A 132 0.07 -1.39 7.96
N TYR A 133 -0.78 -1.02 7.00
CA TYR A 133 -1.39 -2.02 6.11
C TYR A 133 -0.35 -2.71 5.24
N ARG A 134 0.66 -1.98 4.75
CA ARG A 134 1.78 -2.56 3.97
C ARG A 134 2.55 -3.59 4.80
N TYR A 135 2.85 -3.30 6.06
CA TYR A 135 3.48 -4.26 6.96
C TYR A 135 2.58 -5.46 7.28
N LEU A 136 1.30 -5.24 7.55
CA LEU A 136 0.38 -6.35 7.80
C LEU A 136 0.28 -7.27 6.57
N ALA A 137 0.20 -6.70 5.37
CA ALA A 137 0.16 -7.47 4.12
C ALA A 137 1.43 -8.30 3.91
N PHE A 138 2.60 -7.88 4.41
CA PHE A 138 3.83 -8.65 4.33
C PHE A 138 3.75 -9.96 5.12
N TYR A 139 3.11 -9.94 6.30
CA TYR A 139 2.97 -11.13 7.15
C TYR A 139 1.80 -12.05 6.76
N GLU A 140 0.87 -11.58 5.90
CA GLU A 140 -0.25 -12.42 5.43
C GLU A 140 0.26 -13.50 4.46
N THR A 141 0.00 -14.76 4.81
CA THR A 141 0.39 -15.93 4.00
C THR A 141 -0.67 -16.30 2.97
N ASP A 142 -1.94 -16.02 3.27
CA ASP A 142 -3.04 -16.24 2.34
C ASP A 142 -3.15 -15.09 1.33
N LEU A 143 -3.21 -15.44 0.04
CA LEU A 143 -3.25 -14.47 -1.05
C LEU A 143 -4.51 -13.60 -1.02
N ASP A 144 -5.65 -14.15 -0.62
CA ASP A 144 -6.91 -13.41 -0.57
C ASP A 144 -6.95 -12.46 0.64
N ALA A 145 -6.45 -12.91 1.80
CA ALA A 145 -6.23 -12.05 2.96
C ALA A 145 -5.26 -10.90 2.64
N GLN A 146 -4.11 -11.21 2.03
CA GLN A 146 -3.12 -10.22 1.60
C GLN A 146 -3.73 -9.19 0.63
N TYR A 147 -4.51 -9.65 -0.35
CA TYR A 147 -5.23 -8.77 -1.28
C TYR A 147 -6.22 -7.86 -0.57
N ASN A 148 -6.98 -8.38 0.40
CA ASN A 148 -7.95 -7.60 1.17
C ASN A 148 -7.27 -6.52 2.03
N VAL A 149 -6.11 -6.81 2.62
CA VAL A 149 -5.32 -5.83 3.37
C VAL A 149 -4.83 -4.72 2.43
N GLN A 150 -4.26 -5.07 1.27
CA GLN A 150 -3.81 -4.08 0.28
C GLN A 150 -4.95 -3.26 -0.31
N LYS A 151 -6.13 -3.85 -0.48
CA LYS A 151 -7.33 -3.12 -0.89
C LYS A 151 -7.72 -2.07 0.15
N ARG A 152 -7.69 -2.40 1.45
CA ARG A 152 -7.94 -1.42 2.52
C ARG A 152 -6.91 -0.29 2.54
N ARG A 153 -5.64 -0.58 2.26
CA ARG A 153 -4.59 0.44 2.05
C ARG A 153 -4.96 1.39 0.91
N ALA A 154 -5.33 0.84 -0.25
CA ALA A 154 -5.75 1.63 -1.40
C ALA A 154 -6.98 2.49 -1.10
N ASP A 155 -8.02 1.92 -0.49
CA ASP A 155 -9.25 2.63 -0.15
C ASP A 155 -8.97 3.82 0.79
N ALA A 156 -8.07 3.66 1.77
CA ALA A 156 -7.67 4.72 2.69
C ALA A 156 -6.95 5.88 1.98
N LEU A 157 -6.02 5.56 1.07
CA LEU A 157 -5.28 6.55 0.27
C LEU A 157 -6.17 7.26 -0.75
N GLU A 158 -7.07 6.53 -1.43
CA GLU A 158 -8.03 7.11 -2.37
C GLU A 158 -8.99 8.06 -1.65
N THR A 159 -9.48 7.66 -0.47
CA THR A 159 -10.34 8.51 0.38
C THR A 159 -9.62 9.80 0.77
N LEU A 160 -8.36 9.71 1.19
CA LEU A 160 -7.56 10.89 1.50
C LEU A 160 -7.39 11.80 0.28
N SER A 161 -7.04 11.22 -0.87
CA SER A 161 -6.87 11.95 -2.13
C SER A 161 -8.13 12.72 -2.53
N GLY A 162 -9.30 12.05 -2.49
CA GLY A 162 -10.58 12.68 -2.79
C GLY A 162 -10.89 13.83 -1.84
N ILE A 163 -10.80 13.60 -0.52
CA ILE A 163 -11.08 14.63 0.48
C ILE A 163 -10.15 15.83 0.33
N LEU A 164 -8.85 15.62 0.10
CA LEU A 164 -7.90 16.73 -0.05
C LEU A 164 -8.16 17.54 -1.32
N LYS A 165 -8.46 16.90 -2.45
CA LYS A 165 -8.79 17.59 -3.71
C LYS A 165 -9.99 18.52 -3.57
N GLU A 166 -11.02 18.09 -2.83
CA GLU A 166 -12.26 18.84 -2.68
C GLU A 166 -12.19 19.89 -1.55
N VAL A 167 -11.65 19.51 -0.40
CA VAL A 167 -11.76 20.29 0.83
C VAL A 167 -10.52 21.17 1.07
N ARG A 168 -9.33 20.72 0.64
CA ARG A 168 -8.05 21.41 0.89
C ARG A 168 -7.10 21.33 -0.33
N PRO A 169 -7.42 21.96 -1.48
CA PRO A 169 -6.62 21.83 -2.71
C PRO A 169 -5.14 22.24 -2.56
N GLN A 170 -4.84 23.25 -1.75
CA GLN A 170 -3.46 23.67 -1.48
C GLN A 170 -2.66 22.61 -0.71
N CYS A 171 -3.30 21.97 0.28
CA CYS A 171 -2.69 20.86 1.01
C CYS A 171 -2.49 19.66 0.08
N TYR A 172 -3.49 19.36 -0.77
CA TYR A 172 -3.37 18.33 -1.79
C TYR A 172 -2.14 18.54 -2.65
N ILE A 173 -1.95 19.73 -3.23
CA ILE A 173 -0.79 20.03 -4.08
C ILE A 173 0.53 19.77 -3.32
N ALA A 174 0.62 20.23 -2.08
CA ALA A 174 1.82 20.06 -1.26
C ALA A 174 2.20 18.59 -0.98
N VAL A 175 1.22 17.69 -0.83
CA VAL A 175 1.45 16.27 -0.51
C VAL A 175 1.20 15.33 -1.70
N SER A 176 0.86 15.88 -2.87
CA SER A 176 0.38 15.13 -4.02
C SER A 176 1.38 14.11 -4.55
N VAL A 177 2.67 14.48 -4.59
CA VAL A 177 3.75 13.60 -5.08
C VAL A 177 3.87 12.37 -4.20
N GLU A 178 3.89 12.55 -2.88
CA GLU A 178 3.97 11.45 -1.91
C GLU A 178 2.72 10.57 -1.98
N LEU A 179 1.54 11.18 -2.04
CA LEU A 179 0.28 10.45 -2.11
C LEU A 179 0.14 9.64 -3.41
N LEU A 180 0.57 10.20 -4.55
CA LEU A 180 0.56 9.50 -5.84
C LEU A 180 1.58 8.37 -5.86
N ARG A 181 2.77 8.55 -5.27
CA ARG A 181 3.76 7.47 -5.11
C ARG A 181 3.18 6.30 -4.33
N GLU A 182 2.57 6.58 -3.18
CA GLU A 182 1.94 5.55 -2.33
C GLU A 182 0.78 4.84 -3.04
N LEU A 183 -0.06 5.59 -3.77
CA LEU A 183 -1.13 5.01 -4.58
C LEU A 183 -0.57 4.12 -5.72
N ALA A 184 0.47 4.56 -6.41
CA ALA A 184 1.09 3.76 -7.47
C ALA A 184 1.65 2.45 -6.91
N GLU A 185 2.36 2.53 -5.78
CA GLU A 185 2.93 1.36 -5.10
C GLU A 185 1.86 0.32 -4.75
N VAL A 186 0.76 0.74 -4.11
CA VAL A 186 -0.30 -0.21 -3.72
C VAL A 186 -1.01 -0.82 -4.94
N GLN A 187 -1.14 -0.09 -6.05
CA GLN A 187 -1.73 -0.65 -7.27
C GLN A 187 -0.81 -1.68 -7.92
N ILE A 188 0.51 -1.45 -7.90
CA ILE A 188 1.50 -2.43 -8.37
C ILE A 188 1.42 -3.72 -7.53
N GLU A 189 1.36 -3.59 -6.20
CA GLU A 189 1.21 -4.73 -5.30
C GLU A 189 -0.10 -5.50 -5.55
N LEU A 190 -1.24 -4.80 -5.67
CA LEU A 190 -2.54 -5.41 -6.00
C LEU A 190 -2.53 -6.13 -7.35
N MET A 191 -1.88 -5.54 -8.35
CA MET A 191 -1.72 -6.17 -9.67
C MET A 191 -0.87 -7.45 -9.58
N GLY A 192 0.23 -7.41 -8.84
CA GLY A 192 1.05 -8.58 -8.57
C GLY A 192 0.27 -9.71 -7.89
N LEU A 193 -0.60 -9.40 -6.93
CA LEU A 193 -1.47 -10.37 -6.27
C LEU A 193 -2.53 -10.96 -7.22
N ASN A 194 -3.12 -10.14 -8.08
CA ASN A 194 -4.07 -10.61 -9.08
C ASN A 194 -3.39 -11.56 -10.08
N LEU A 195 -2.17 -11.25 -10.52
CA LEU A 195 -1.39 -12.14 -11.38
C LEU A 195 -1.12 -13.48 -10.67
N LYS A 196 -0.64 -13.46 -9.42
CA LYS A 196 -0.44 -14.68 -8.62
C LYS A 196 -1.72 -15.51 -8.51
N ARG A 197 -2.88 -14.88 -8.30
CA ARG A 197 -4.19 -15.57 -8.24
C ARG A 197 -4.51 -16.26 -9.57
N ILE A 198 -4.26 -15.59 -10.71
CA ILE A 198 -4.49 -16.17 -12.04
C ILE A 198 -3.58 -17.38 -12.26
N TYR A 199 -2.30 -17.29 -11.93
CA TYR A 199 -1.36 -18.41 -12.11
C TYR A 199 -1.68 -19.60 -11.22
N LYS A 200 -2.04 -19.36 -9.94
CA LYS A 200 -2.50 -20.43 -9.04
C LYS A 200 -3.74 -21.14 -9.60
N THR A 201 -4.71 -20.35 -10.07
CA THR A 201 -5.91 -20.89 -10.72
C THR A 201 -5.57 -21.67 -11.99
N GLN A 202 -4.58 -21.26 -12.79
CA GLN A 202 -4.14 -22.02 -13.97
C GLN A 202 -3.52 -23.38 -13.61
N ALA A 203 -2.69 -23.43 -12.55
CA ALA A 203 -2.12 -24.68 -12.06
C ALA A 203 -3.20 -25.66 -11.56
N ASP A 204 -4.27 -25.13 -10.95
CA ASP A 204 -5.41 -25.91 -10.46
C ASP A 204 -6.42 -26.30 -11.57
N THR A 205 -6.30 -25.75 -12.79
CA THR A 205 -7.35 -25.84 -13.84
C THR A 205 -6.83 -26.37 -15.17
N THR A 206 -6.59 -27.67 -15.22
CA THR A 206 -6.60 -28.40 -16.50
C THR A 206 -8.02 -28.82 -16.94
N GLY A 207 -9.11 -28.16 -16.48
CA GLY A 207 -10.45 -28.48 -17.03
C GLY A 207 -11.76 -27.96 -16.40
N ASN A 208 -11.85 -26.80 -15.72
CA ASN A 208 -13.15 -26.35 -15.12
C ASN A 208 -13.62 -24.95 -15.63
N PRO A 209 -14.84 -24.82 -16.21
CA PRO A 209 -15.37 -23.57 -16.77
C PRO A 209 -15.64 -22.44 -15.77
N GLU A 210 -15.89 -22.72 -14.48
CA GLU A 210 -16.06 -21.65 -13.48
C GLU A 210 -14.80 -20.81 -13.28
N ASN A 211 -13.64 -21.44 -13.43
CA ASN A 211 -12.35 -20.79 -13.25
C ASN A 211 -12.04 -19.84 -14.41
N ILE A 212 -12.61 -20.10 -15.60
CA ILE A 212 -12.54 -19.17 -16.75
C ILE A 212 -13.32 -17.91 -16.45
N LYS A 213 -14.51 -18.01 -15.86
CA LYS A 213 -15.32 -16.84 -15.47
C LYS A 213 -14.59 -15.97 -14.45
N ARG A 214 -14.00 -16.57 -13.40
CA ARG A 214 -13.19 -15.84 -12.41
C ARG A 214 -11.98 -15.13 -13.04
N ARG A 215 -11.35 -15.73 -14.06
CA ARG A 215 -10.26 -15.10 -14.81
C ARG A 215 -10.72 -13.87 -15.59
N VAL A 216 -11.86 -13.97 -16.28
CA VAL A 216 -12.45 -12.84 -17.03
C VAL A 216 -12.81 -11.70 -16.09
N ASP A 217 -13.40 -12.00 -14.94
CA ASP A 217 -13.76 -10.99 -13.93
C ASP A 217 -12.50 -10.30 -13.35
N ALA A 218 -11.42 -11.05 -13.09
CA ALA A 218 -10.16 -10.50 -12.61
C ALA A 218 -9.48 -9.59 -13.65
N VAL A 219 -9.46 -10.01 -14.92
CA VAL A 219 -8.89 -9.21 -16.02
C VAL A 219 -9.70 -7.94 -16.24
N SER A 220 -11.04 -8.04 -16.24
CA SER A 220 -11.91 -6.87 -16.31
C SER A 220 -11.66 -5.90 -15.16
N THR A 221 -11.51 -6.41 -13.93
CA THR A 221 -11.18 -5.58 -12.76
C THR A 221 -9.83 -4.85 -12.91
N ILE A 222 -8.80 -5.52 -13.46
CA ILE A 222 -7.50 -4.90 -13.74
C ILE A 222 -7.66 -3.78 -14.77
N GLN A 223 -8.40 -4.04 -15.85
CA GLN A 223 -8.61 -3.08 -16.92
C GLN A 223 -9.34 -1.83 -16.42
N THR A 224 -10.42 -1.98 -15.65
CA THR A 224 -11.13 -0.83 -15.07
C THR A 224 -10.24 -0.01 -14.14
N LYS A 225 -9.34 -0.67 -13.39
CA LYS A 225 -8.37 0.03 -12.53
C LYS A 225 -7.30 0.77 -13.33
N LEU A 226 -6.80 0.21 -14.42
CA LEU A 226 -5.86 0.88 -15.33
C LEU A 226 -6.49 2.11 -15.97
N GLU A 227 -7.73 2.01 -16.44
CA GLU A 227 -8.48 3.14 -16.98
C GLU A 227 -8.71 4.22 -15.93
N LYS A 228 -9.09 3.85 -14.71
CA LYS A 228 -9.22 4.77 -13.58
C LYS A 228 -7.90 5.45 -13.23
N PHE A 229 -6.78 4.72 -13.30
CA PHE A 229 -5.44 5.25 -13.06
C PHE A 229 -4.97 6.19 -14.18
N GLY A 230 -5.22 5.83 -15.44
CA GLY A 230 -4.98 6.70 -16.59
C GLY A 230 -5.77 8.00 -16.51
N ASN A 231 -7.04 7.92 -16.14
CA ASN A 231 -7.90 9.08 -15.92
C ASN A 231 -7.44 9.95 -14.74
N MET A 232 -6.81 9.37 -13.71
CA MET A 232 -6.21 10.11 -12.60
C MET A 232 -4.94 10.87 -12.98
N LEU A 233 -4.21 10.41 -14.01
CA LEU A 233 -2.96 11.02 -14.46
C LEU A 233 -3.15 12.18 -15.46
N GLY A 234 -4.36 12.39 -15.97
CA GLY A 234 -4.67 13.47 -16.90
C GLY A 234 -4.19 13.16 -18.32
N HIS A 235 -5.09 13.35 -19.29
CA HIS A 235 -4.84 13.26 -20.73
C HIS A 235 -3.58 14.04 -21.16
N GLY A 236 -2.57 13.33 -21.66
CA GLY A 236 -1.76 13.82 -22.77
C GLY A 236 -2.48 13.47 -24.07
N SER A 237 -3.57 14.18 -24.39
CA SER A 237 -4.07 14.22 -25.76
C SER A 237 -2.99 14.89 -26.61
N PHE A 238 -2.18 14.08 -27.28
CA PHE A 238 -1.53 14.53 -28.50
C PHE A 238 -2.66 14.72 -29.52
N ASP A 239 -3.15 15.95 -29.63
CA ASP A 239 -3.86 16.38 -30.82
C ASP A 239 -2.86 16.27 -31.97
N GLU A 240 -3.08 15.29 -32.85
CA GLU A 240 -2.46 15.28 -34.17
C GLU A 240 -2.89 16.56 -34.90
N PRO A 241 -1.96 17.41 -35.35
CA PRO A 241 -2.33 18.54 -36.18
C PRO A 241 -2.81 18.02 -37.53
N GLU A 242 -4.03 18.39 -37.92
CA GLU A 242 -4.58 18.22 -39.27
C GLU A 242 -3.54 18.66 -40.32
N SER A 243 -2.95 17.69 -41.01
CA SER A 243 -2.11 17.96 -42.16
C SER A 243 -3.00 18.33 -43.35
N SER A 244 -2.75 19.53 -43.84
CA SER A 244 -3.45 20.21 -44.92
C SER A 244 -3.49 19.42 -46.23
N GLN A 245 -4.60 19.59 -46.94
CA GLN A 245 -4.81 19.20 -48.33
C GLN A 245 -3.80 19.84 -49.27
N GLU A 246 -3.19 19.03 -50.14
CA GLU A 246 -2.72 19.31 -51.50
C GLU A 246 -2.12 17.97 -52.00
N GLY A 247 -2.35 17.40 -53.17
CA GLY A 247 -3.11 17.72 -54.36
C GLY A 247 -2.65 16.72 -55.45
N SER A 248 -3.48 16.57 -56.48
CA SER A 248 -3.19 15.95 -57.78
C SER A 248 -3.22 14.41 -57.90
N GLY A 249 -3.96 13.96 -58.92
CA GLY A 249 -3.80 12.61 -59.49
C GLY A 249 -5.06 11.89 -59.95
N ASN A 250 -5.97 12.55 -60.67
CA ASN A 250 -6.96 11.84 -61.50
C ASN A 250 -6.22 11.10 -62.64
N PRO A 251 -6.70 9.95 -63.15
CA PRO A 251 -7.60 10.06 -64.29
C PRO A 251 -8.63 8.92 -64.47
N HIS A 252 -9.77 9.31 -65.06
CA HIS A 252 -10.55 8.60 -66.08
C HIS A 252 -10.96 7.13 -65.86
N ASP A 253 -12.25 6.92 -65.56
CA ASP A 253 -13.16 6.09 -66.36
C ASP A 253 -14.60 6.36 -65.88
N SER A 254 -15.44 7.02 -66.69
CA SER A 254 -16.39 6.40 -67.64
C SER A 254 -17.74 6.03 -67.03
N ILE A 255 -18.78 6.62 -67.64
CA ILE A 255 -20.12 6.08 -67.92
C ILE A 255 -21.27 6.51 -66.99
N MET A 256 -22.09 7.42 -67.58
CA MET A 256 -23.57 7.44 -67.68
C MET A 256 -24.41 7.53 -66.39
N GLU A 257 -25.57 8.17 -66.32
CA GLU A 257 -26.54 8.68 -67.29
C GLU A 257 -27.52 9.60 -66.53
N ASP A 258 -28.17 10.50 -67.28
CA ASP A 258 -29.49 11.11 -67.07
C ASP A 258 -29.76 11.96 -65.81
N GLY A 259 -30.27 13.19 -65.87
CA GLY A 259 -31.16 13.78 -66.88
C GLY A 259 -32.57 13.98 -66.29
N ASN A 260 -32.81 15.09 -65.59
CA ASN A 260 -34.15 15.71 -65.41
C ASN A 260 -33.98 17.09 -64.72
N THR A 261 -34.05 18.25 -65.37
CA THR A 261 -35.26 19.08 -65.63
C THR A 261 -36.29 19.04 -64.49
N THR A 262 -36.71 20.14 -63.84
CA THR A 262 -37.50 21.25 -64.43
C THR A 262 -37.78 22.36 -63.38
N SER A 263 -37.89 23.62 -63.87
CA SER A 263 -38.61 24.81 -63.33
C SER A 263 -38.13 25.48 -62.03
N ASP A 264 -38.02 26.81 -61.91
CA ASP A 264 -38.52 27.97 -62.70
C ASP A 264 -37.48 29.12 -62.71
#